data_AF-A0A1Y3XTB8-F1
#
_entry.id   AF-A0A1Y3XTB8-F1
#
_cell.length_a   1.000
_cell.length_b   1.000
_cell.length_c   1.000
_cell.angle_alpha   90.00
_cell.angle_beta   90.00
_cell.angle_gamma   90.00
#
_symmetry.space_group_name_H-M   'P 1'
#
loop_
_entity.id
_entity.type
_entity.pdbx_description
1 polymer ?
#
loop_
_entity_poly.entity_id
_entity_poly.type
_entity_poly.pdbx_seq_one_letter_code
_entity_poly.pdbx_strand_id
1 'polypeptide(L)'
;MGEKTTEYAWAYELCRQGDVVCPADMLELLMSAPECPAFGPVHHFLVGAALLACASNAGYAGDLDAQLDELASRSACVPGGACARWGVCGAAASCGMALAIAQGNAPLKADGWSETQLMVADLLQKIAQAGAPRCCKRDARIAVREATPWFSRALGVELALPAEEPVCAVSEANAACIGEACPYHG
;
A
#
# COMPACT_ATOMS: atom_id res chain seq x y z
N MET A 1 -8.67 23.33 12.14
CA MET A 1 -8.15 21.95 12.25
C MET A 1 -9.37 21.04 12.13
N GLY A 2 -9.83 20.80 10.90
CA GLY A 2 -11.19 20.33 10.63
C GLY A 2 -11.21 19.22 9.59
N GLU A 3 -12.03 18.21 9.86
CA GLU A 3 -12.73 17.33 8.91
C GLU A 3 -11.91 16.78 7.73
N LYS A 4 -10.89 15.95 8.00
CA LYS A 4 -10.28 15.08 6.97
C LYS A 4 -10.51 13.59 7.19
N THR A 5 -11.13 13.19 8.30
CA THR A 5 -11.34 11.78 8.68
C THR A 5 -12.53 11.11 8.00
N THR A 6 -13.33 11.83 7.19
CA THR A 6 -14.53 11.26 6.56
C THR A 6 -14.28 10.57 5.22
N GLU A 7 -13.24 10.94 4.47
CA GLU A 7 -13.01 10.44 3.11
C GLU A 7 -12.63 8.94 3.06
N TYR A 8 -11.95 8.44 4.09
CA TYR A 8 -11.48 7.06 4.18
C TYR A 8 -12.16 6.25 5.29
N ALA A 9 -13.27 6.70 5.86
CA ALA A 9 -13.93 6.02 6.99
C ALA A 9 -14.18 4.53 6.72
N TRP A 10 -14.63 4.19 5.51
CA TRP A 10 -14.83 2.82 5.04
C TRP A 10 -13.54 1.97 5.07
N ALA A 11 -12.40 2.57 4.69
CA ALA A 11 -11.11 1.87 4.67
C ALA A 11 -10.58 1.63 6.09
N TYR A 12 -10.79 2.58 7.01
CA TYR A 12 -10.46 2.40 8.42
C TYR A 12 -11.28 1.28 9.04
N GLU A 13 -12.59 1.24 8.76
CA GLU A 13 -13.46 0.16 9.23
C GLU A 13 -12.97 -1.20 8.74
N LEU A 14 -12.64 -1.34 7.45
CA LEU A 14 -12.09 -2.58 6.91
C LEU A 14 -10.73 -2.95 7.53
N CYS A 15 -9.84 -1.98 7.76
CA CYS A 15 -8.54 -2.23 8.41
C CYS A 15 -8.68 -2.72 9.85
N ARG A 16 -9.76 -2.36 10.55
CA ARG A 16 -10.05 -2.78 11.93
C ARG A 16 -10.79 -4.11 12.01
N GLN A 17 -11.30 -4.61 10.89
CA GLN A 17 -12.14 -5.81 10.85
C GLN A 17 -11.31 -7.06 10.60
N GLY A 18 -11.65 -8.11 11.35
CA GLY A 18 -11.08 -9.44 11.19
C GLY A 18 -9.62 -9.54 11.66
N ASP A 19 -9.01 -10.64 11.30
CA ASP A 19 -7.65 -11.08 11.68
C ASP A 19 -6.81 -11.40 10.45
N VAL A 20 -7.07 -10.71 9.33
CA VAL A 20 -6.34 -10.90 8.08
C VAL A 20 -4.87 -10.54 8.28
N VAL A 21 -3.98 -11.52 8.08
CA VAL A 21 -2.52 -11.35 8.17
C VAL A 21 -1.82 -11.41 6.81
N CYS A 22 -2.58 -11.57 5.72
CA CYS A 22 -2.08 -11.46 4.35
C CYS A 22 -2.34 -10.05 3.81
N PRO A 23 -1.30 -9.20 3.64
CA PRO A 23 -1.48 -7.83 3.16
C PRO A 23 -2.10 -7.76 1.76
N ALA A 24 -1.83 -8.74 0.89
CA ALA A 24 -2.43 -8.80 -0.44
C ALA A 24 -3.94 -9.02 -0.36
N ASP A 25 -4.42 -9.91 0.51
CA ASP A 25 -5.85 -10.16 0.70
C ASP A 25 -6.57 -8.96 1.31
N MET A 26 -5.93 -8.30 2.29
CA MET A 26 -6.45 -7.05 2.86
C MET A 26 -6.50 -5.93 1.80
N LEU A 27 -5.49 -5.83 0.92
CA LEU A 27 -5.51 -4.88 -0.18
C LEU A 27 -6.66 -5.16 -1.15
N GLU A 28 -6.92 -6.43 -1.51
CA GLU A 28 -8.05 -6.77 -2.38
C GLU A 28 -9.39 -6.44 -1.70
N LEU A 29 -9.54 -6.70 -0.39
CA LEU A 29 -10.72 -6.32 0.38
C LEU A 29 -10.96 -4.80 0.29
N LEU A 30 -9.94 -3.99 0.58
CA LEU A 30 -10.01 -2.52 0.48
C LEU A 30 -10.32 -2.06 -0.95
N MET A 31 -9.67 -2.64 -1.95
CA MET A 31 -9.86 -2.27 -3.35
C MET A 31 -11.19 -2.74 -3.96
N SER A 32 -11.88 -3.67 -3.30
CA SER A 32 -13.20 -4.19 -3.70
C SER A 32 -14.37 -3.42 -3.09
N ALA A 33 -14.10 -2.54 -2.11
CA ALA A 33 -15.10 -1.68 -1.50
C ALA A 33 -15.82 -0.83 -2.58
N PRO A 34 -17.16 -0.74 -2.57
CA PRO A 34 -17.92 0.07 -3.52
C PRO A 34 -17.50 1.54 -3.57
N GLU A 35 -17.02 2.07 -2.45
CA GLU A 35 -16.53 3.44 -2.29
C GLU A 35 -15.16 3.65 -2.96
N CYS A 36 -14.37 2.60 -3.19
CA CYS A 36 -13.02 2.70 -3.71
C CYS A 36 -13.02 3.00 -5.22
N PRO A 37 -12.52 4.18 -5.65
CA PRO A 37 -12.30 4.44 -7.06
C PRO A 37 -11.34 3.43 -7.69
N ALA A 38 -11.60 3.06 -8.95
CA ALA A 38 -10.72 2.15 -9.69
C ALA A 38 -9.27 2.68 -9.80
N PHE A 39 -9.10 4.00 -9.90
CA PHE A 39 -7.81 4.67 -10.00
C PHE A 39 -7.83 5.98 -9.21
N GLY A 40 -6.66 6.43 -8.76
CA GLY A 40 -6.49 7.73 -8.13
C GLY A 40 -5.69 7.70 -6.82
N PRO A 41 -5.55 8.87 -6.16
CA PRO A 41 -4.74 9.02 -4.96
C PRO A 41 -5.20 8.20 -3.74
N VAL A 42 -6.45 7.70 -3.74
CA VAL A 42 -6.96 6.74 -2.73
C VAL A 42 -5.96 5.59 -2.52
N HIS A 43 -5.38 5.07 -3.60
CA HIS A 43 -4.43 3.94 -3.57
C HIS A 43 -3.09 4.31 -2.92
N HIS A 44 -2.78 5.61 -2.78
CA HIS A 44 -1.59 6.05 -2.05
C HIS A 44 -1.76 5.90 -0.53
N PHE A 45 -3.00 5.76 -0.04
CA PHE A 45 -3.31 5.46 1.35
C PHE A 45 -3.53 3.95 1.57
N LEU A 46 -4.39 3.31 0.76
CA LEU A 46 -4.83 1.93 0.98
C LEU A 46 -3.68 0.90 1.04
N VAL A 47 -2.62 1.11 0.25
CA VAL A 47 -1.46 0.22 0.17
C VAL A 47 -0.75 0.10 1.53
N GLY A 48 -0.41 1.22 2.15
CA GLY A 48 0.20 1.25 3.46
C GLY A 48 -0.77 0.84 4.58
N ALA A 49 -2.06 1.18 4.43
CA ALA A 49 -3.09 0.82 5.40
C ALA A 49 -3.25 -0.70 5.51
N ALA A 50 -3.24 -1.43 4.38
CA ALA A 50 -3.27 -2.88 4.35
C ALA A 50 -2.09 -3.51 5.11
N LEU A 51 -0.88 -2.98 4.91
CA LEU A 51 0.34 -3.46 5.57
C LEU A 51 0.31 -3.21 7.08
N LEU A 52 -0.11 -2.01 7.52
CA LEU A 52 -0.23 -1.68 8.95
C LEU A 52 -1.29 -2.52 9.65
N ALA A 53 -2.46 -2.69 9.03
CA ALA A 53 -3.54 -3.50 9.56
C ALA A 53 -3.10 -4.97 9.76
N CYS A 54 -2.50 -5.58 8.72
CA CYS A 54 -2.02 -6.95 8.82
C CYS A 54 -0.87 -7.11 9.82
N ALA A 55 0.03 -6.12 9.93
CA ALA A 55 1.08 -6.14 10.94
C ALA A 55 0.50 -6.12 12.36
N SER A 56 -0.48 -5.23 12.61
CA SER A 56 -1.22 -5.18 13.87
C SER A 56 -1.88 -6.51 14.20
N ASN A 57 -2.56 -7.13 13.22
CA ASN A 57 -3.19 -8.45 13.38
C ASN A 57 -2.17 -9.57 13.65
N ALA A 58 -0.96 -9.45 13.09
CA ALA A 58 0.15 -10.37 13.33
C ALA A 58 0.91 -10.11 14.65
N GLY A 59 0.43 -9.20 15.49
CA GLY A 59 0.97 -8.96 16.84
C GLY A 59 2.02 -7.86 16.93
N TYR A 60 2.21 -7.04 15.89
CA TYR A 60 3.03 -5.83 16.00
C TYR A 60 2.36 -4.84 16.97
N ALA A 61 3.10 -4.44 18.00
CA ALA A 61 2.60 -3.56 19.07
C ALA A 61 2.63 -2.07 18.66
N GLY A 62 1.71 -1.69 17.78
CA GLY A 62 1.46 -0.30 17.37
C GLY A 62 0.06 0.19 17.74
N ASP A 63 -0.13 1.51 17.68
CA ASP A 63 -1.46 2.13 17.71
C ASP A 63 -1.97 2.27 16.28
N LEU A 64 -2.71 1.26 15.79
CA LEU A 64 -3.16 1.20 14.41
C LEU A 64 -3.94 2.46 14.01
N ASP A 65 -4.80 3.00 14.88
CA ASP A 65 -5.62 4.16 14.56
C ASP A 65 -4.76 5.41 14.38
N ALA A 66 -3.83 5.68 15.29
CA ALA A 66 -2.90 6.79 15.16
C ALA A 66 -2.00 6.65 13.92
N GLN A 67 -1.59 5.43 13.60
CA GLN A 67 -0.76 5.14 12.43
C GLN A 67 -1.51 5.33 11.12
N LEU A 68 -2.78 4.95 11.05
CA LEU A 68 -3.64 5.19 9.89
C LEU A 68 -3.90 6.69 9.69
N ASP A 69 -4.13 7.45 10.77
CA ASP A 69 -4.29 8.90 10.71
C ASP A 69 -3.03 9.60 10.18
N GLU A 70 -1.86 9.21 10.67
CA GLU A 70 -0.61 9.74 10.17
C GLU A 70 -0.37 9.34 8.69
N LEU A 71 -0.66 8.09 8.34
CA LEU A 71 -0.53 7.62 6.96
C LEU A 71 -1.46 8.38 6.02
N ALA A 72 -2.71 8.63 6.40
CA ALA A 72 -3.66 9.40 5.62
C ALA A 72 -3.15 10.83 5.38
N SER A 73 -2.63 11.48 6.44
CA SER A 73 -2.03 12.81 6.36
C SER A 73 -0.84 12.86 5.38
N ARG A 74 0.11 11.92 5.50
CA ARG A 74 1.29 11.86 4.61
C ARG A 74 0.91 11.50 3.17
N SER A 75 -0.04 10.58 2.99
CA SER A 75 -0.49 10.13 1.67
C SER A 75 -1.22 11.21 0.89
N ALA A 76 -1.96 12.09 1.58
CA ALA A 76 -2.61 13.25 0.97
C ALA A 76 -1.61 14.26 0.35
N CYS A 77 -0.33 14.22 0.76
CA CYS A 77 0.73 15.02 0.15
C CYS A 77 1.28 14.42 -1.15
N VAL A 78 0.92 13.18 -1.51
CA VAL A 78 1.36 12.53 -2.75
C VAL A 78 0.32 12.78 -3.85
N PRO A 79 0.58 13.67 -4.82
CA PRO A 79 -0.41 14.04 -5.82
C PRO A 79 -0.69 12.91 -6.79
N GLY A 80 -1.90 12.92 -7.36
CA GLY A 80 -2.24 12.05 -8.48
C GLY A 80 -1.23 12.22 -9.63
N GLY A 81 -0.75 11.10 -10.16
CA GLY A 81 0.24 11.09 -11.24
C GLY A 81 1.69 11.32 -10.79
N ALA A 82 2.00 11.30 -9.49
CA ALA A 82 3.39 11.31 -8.98
C ALA A 82 4.27 10.24 -9.66
N CYS A 83 3.71 9.06 -9.96
CA CYS A 83 4.42 8.00 -10.70
C CYS A 83 4.98 8.48 -12.05
N ALA A 84 4.22 9.28 -12.80
CA ALA A 84 4.62 9.79 -14.11
C ALA A 84 5.37 11.13 -14.03
N ARG A 85 5.07 11.97 -13.03
CA ARG A 85 5.60 13.34 -12.94
C ARG A 85 6.86 13.45 -12.09
N TRP A 86 6.99 12.60 -11.08
CA TRP A 86 8.09 12.61 -10.12
C TRP A 86 8.98 11.37 -10.25
N GLY A 87 8.54 10.35 -10.98
CA GLY A 87 9.23 9.07 -11.10
C GLY A 87 9.12 8.18 -9.86
N VAL A 88 8.24 8.53 -8.91
CA VAL A 88 8.01 7.78 -7.68
C VAL A 88 6.56 7.33 -7.63
N CYS A 89 6.34 6.01 -7.65
CA CYS A 89 4.99 5.46 -7.57
C CYS A 89 4.38 5.72 -6.18
N GLY A 90 3.12 6.19 -6.15
CA GLY A 90 2.41 6.45 -4.90
C GLY A 90 2.19 5.19 -4.06
N ALA A 91 2.10 4.00 -4.68
CA ALA A 91 2.04 2.74 -3.95
C ALA A 91 3.37 2.43 -3.22
N ALA A 92 4.51 2.58 -3.88
CA ALA A 92 5.82 2.43 -3.24
C ALA A 92 6.05 3.48 -2.14
N ALA A 93 5.65 4.73 -2.38
CA ALA A 93 5.68 5.78 -1.38
C ALA A 93 4.79 5.44 -0.16
N SER A 94 3.60 4.86 -0.40
CA SER A 94 2.69 4.36 0.65
C SER A 94 3.34 3.33 1.56
N CYS A 95 3.99 2.30 0.98
CA CYS A 95 4.74 1.31 1.75
C CYS A 95 5.83 1.97 2.59
N GLY A 96 6.61 2.88 1.99
CA GLY A 96 7.65 3.62 2.70
C GLY A 96 7.12 4.47 3.86
N MET A 97 6.00 5.18 3.64
CA MET A 97 5.33 5.95 4.68
C MET A 97 4.86 5.05 5.82
N ALA A 98 4.22 3.92 5.52
CA ALA A 98 3.72 2.98 6.50
C ALA A 98 4.85 2.34 7.33
N LEU A 99 5.93 1.85 6.71
CA LEU A 99 7.03 1.26 7.46
C LEU A 99 7.74 2.31 8.33
N ALA A 100 7.94 3.52 7.81
CA ALA A 100 8.52 4.61 8.57
C ALA A 100 7.66 5.00 9.79
N ILE A 101 6.33 4.98 9.66
CA ILE A 101 5.39 5.19 10.77
C ILE A 101 5.55 4.06 11.80
N ALA A 102 5.52 2.80 11.36
CA ALA A 102 5.61 1.64 12.24
C ALA A 102 6.96 1.57 13.00
N GLN A 103 8.05 1.98 12.36
CA GLN A 103 9.37 2.04 12.99
C GLN A 103 9.58 3.31 13.83
N GLY A 104 8.65 4.26 13.83
CA GLY A 104 8.84 5.57 14.47
C GLY A 104 10.06 6.31 13.92
N ASN A 105 10.24 6.27 12.59
CA ASN A 105 11.35 6.94 11.90
C ASN A 105 11.17 8.46 11.96
N ALA A 106 12.28 9.16 12.17
CA ALA A 106 12.33 10.62 12.25
C ALA A 106 13.58 11.15 11.52
N PRO A 107 13.62 12.42 11.08
CA PRO A 107 14.72 12.94 10.26
C PRO A 107 16.13 12.77 10.83
N LEU A 108 16.26 12.72 12.17
CA LEU A 108 17.53 12.57 12.87
C LEU A 108 17.74 11.18 13.48
N LYS A 109 16.82 10.23 13.22
CA LYS A 109 16.94 8.84 13.68
C LYS A 109 17.59 8.00 12.58
N ALA A 110 18.74 7.41 12.89
CA ALA A 110 19.47 6.57 11.93
C ALA A 110 18.80 5.19 11.74
N ASP A 111 18.30 4.61 12.83
CA ASP A 111 17.66 3.29 12.80
C ASP A 111 16.37 3.31 11.98
N GLY A 112 16.18 2.28 11.14
CA GLY A 112 15.03 2.14 10.25
C GLY A 112 15.07 2.97 8.97
N TRP A 113 15.88 4.05 8.92
CA TRP A 113 15.95 4.93 7.74
C TRP A 113 16.43 4.20 6.48
N SER A 114 17.56 3.50 6.55
CA SER A 114 18.13 2.80 5.38
C SER A 114 17.23 1.66 4.94
N GLU A 115 16.59 0.96 5.87
CA GLU A 115 15.71 -0.17 5.56
C GLU A 115 14.47 0.30 4.78
N THR A 116 13.85 1.40 5.22
CA THR A 116 12.71 2.00 4.52
C THR A 116 13.12 2.42 3.10
N GLN A 117 14.28 3.04 2.92
CA GLN A 117 14.77 3.47 1.61
C GLN A 117 15.07 2.30 0.67
N LEU A 118 15.68 1.24 1.19
CA LEU A 118 15.99 0.03 0.42
C LEU A 118 14.70 -0.69 -0.02
N MET A 119 13.71 -0.80 0.86
CA MET A 119 12.40 -1.32 0.51
C MET A 119 11.79 -0.49 -0.63
N VAL A 120 11.70 0.84 -0.49
CA VAL A 120 11.12 1.68 -1.55
C VAL A 120 11.86 1.53 -2.88
N ALA A 121 13.20 1.45 -2.86
CA ALA A 121 13.98 1.23 -4.07
C ALA A 121 13.68 -0.13 -4.75
N ASP A 122 13.58 -1.20 -3.96
CA ASP A 122 13.19 -2.54 -4.44
C ASP A 122 11.80 -2.52 -5.10
N LEU A 123 10.80 -1.98 -4.41
CA LEU A 123 9.44 -1.84 -4.91
C LEU A 123 9.39 -1.04 -6.22
N LEU A 124 10.10 0.09 -6.28
CA LEU A 124 10.16 0.92 -7.48
C LEU A 124 10.79 0.18 -8.66
N GLN A 125 11.81 -0.65 -8.41
CA GLN A 125 12.40 -1.49 -9.46
C GLN A 125 11.37 -2.48 -10.01
N LYS A 126 10.64 -3.18 -9.14
CA LYS A 126 9.60 -4.15 -9.54
C LYS A 126 8.46 -3.49 -10.32
N ILE A 127 8.00 -2.33 -9.85
CA ILE A 127 6.96 -1.54 -10.53
C ILE A 127 7.45 -1.05 -11.90
N ALA A 128 8.69 -0.57 -12.00
CA ALA A 128 9.26 -0.14 -13.27
C ALA A 128 9.37 -1.30 -14.28
N GLN A 129 9.73 -2.50 -13.82
CA GLN A 129 9.81 -3.71 -14.66
C GLN A 129 8.45 -4.18 -15.18
N ALA A 130 7.34 -3.85 -14.52
CA ALA A 130 5.99 -4.12 -15.02
C ALA A 130 5.63 -3.30 -16.28
N GLY A 131 6.43 -2.27 -16.61
CA GLY A 131 6.54 -1.75 -17.97
C GLY A 131 5.43 -0.85 -18.49
N ALA A 132 4.48 -0.40 -17.66
CA ALA A 132 3.42 0.51 -18.13
C ALA A 132 2.98 1.54 -17.08
N PRO A 133 2.69 2.78 -17.46
CA PRO A 133 2.18 3.79 -16.53
C PRO A 133 0.68 3.56 -16.22
N ARG A 134 0.15 4.32 -15.24
CA ARG A 134 -1.30 4.55 -15.05
C ARG A 134 -2.15 3.32 -14.63
N CYS A 135 -1.57 2.32 -13.95
CA CYS A 135 -2.36 1.27 -13.30
C CYS A 135 -2.12 1.23 -11.78
N CYS A 136 -2.87 2.05 -11.03
CA CYS A 136 -2.76 2.12 -9.57
C CYS A 136 -2.95 0.75 -8.89
N LYS A 137 -3.88 -0.08 -9.37
CA LYS A 137 -4.14 -1.41 -8.78
C LYS A 137 -3.01 -2.41 -9.00
N ARG A 138 -2.45 -2.48 -10.22
CA ARG A 138 -1.29 -3.35 -10.48
C ARG A 138 -0.10 -2.91 -9.62
N ASP A 139 0.19 -1.62 -9.62
CA ASP A 139 1.34 -1.10 -8.88
C ASP A 139 1.14 -1.25 -7.36
N ALA A 140 -0.11 -1.16 -6.87
CA ALA A 140 -0.47 -1.47 -5.48
C ALA A 140 -0.24 -2.94 -5.12
N ARG A 141 -0.68 -3.88 -5.97
CA ARG A 141 -0.47 -5.32 -5.75
C ARG A 141 1.00 -5.69 -5.72
N ILE A 142 1.78 -5.17 -6.68
CA ILE A 142 3.24 -5.34 -6.69
C ILE A 142 3.83 -4.76 -5.40
N ALA A 143 3.50 -3.51 -5.06
CA ALA A 143 4.06 -2.86 -3.87
C ALA A 143 3.79 -3.66 -2.59
N VAL A 144 2.54 -4.09 -2.36
CA VAL A 144 2.16 -4.85 -1.16
C VAL A 144 2.84 -6.21 -1.10
N ARG A 145 2.83 -6.97 -2.21
CA ARG A 145 3.46 -8.30 -2.26
C ARG A 145 4.95 -8.20 -1.94
N GLU A 146 5.65 -7.26 -2.56
CA GLU A 146 7.09 -7.11 -2.39
C GLU A 146 7.43 -6.47 -1.02
N ALA A 147 6.57 -5.59 -0.47
CA ALA A 147 6.76 -4.99 0.86
C ALA A 147 6.55 -5.97 2.02
N THR A 148 5.70 -6.99 1.83
CA THR A 148 5.34 -7.96 2.88
C THR A 148 6.56 -8.56 3.60
N PRO A 149 7.58 -9.12 2.90
CA PRO A 149 8.77 -9.63 3.56
C PRO A 149 9.65 -8.54 4.22
N TRP A 150 9.57 -7.28 3.77
CA TRP A 150 10.25 -6.17 4.44
C TRP A 150 9.58 -5.85 5.79
N PHE A 151 8.25 -5.77 5.81
CA PHE A 151 7.49 -5.54 7.05
C PHE A 151 7.71 -6.66 8.05
N SER A 152 7.64 -7.93 7.63
CA SER A 152 7.87 -9.06 8.51
C SER A 152 9.23 -9.01 9.21
N ARG A 153 10.29 -8.76 8.45
CA ARG A 153 11.65 -8.63 9.02
C ARG A 153 11.79 -7.41 9.93
N ALA A 154 11.32 -6.26 9.47
CA ALA A 154 11.50 -4.99 10.16
C ALA A 154 10.73 -4.90 11.48
N LEU A 155 9.57 -5.55 11.55
CA LEU A 155 8.66 -5.49 12.71
C LEU A 155 8.68 -6.75 13.57
N GLY A 156 9.37 -7.81 13.13
CA GLY A 156 9.44 -9.08 13.86
C GLY A 156 8.10 -9.82 13.91
N VAL A 157 7.31 -9.76 12.83
CA VAL A 157 6.00 -10.41 12.70
C VAL A 157 5.93 -11.30 11.46
N GLU A 158 5.07 -12.29 11.46
CA GLU A 158 4.86 -13.19 10.32
C GLU A 158 3.64 -12.73 9.51
N LEU A 159 3.88 -12.13 8.34
CA LEU A 159 2.84 -11.76 7.40
C LEU A 159 2.72 -12.82 6.32
N ALA A 160 1.50 -13.22 6.02
CA ALA A 160 1.24 -14.23 5.00
C ALA A 160 1.43 -13.65 3.59
N LEU A 161 1.89 -14.50 2.67
CA LEU A 161 1.81 -14.26 1.24
C LEU A 161 0.51 -14.86 0.70
N PRO A 162 -0.07 -14.30 -0.37
CA PRO A 162 -1.33 -14.82 -0.93
C PRO A 162 -1.12 -16.24 -1.48
N ALA A 163 -2.14 -17.09 -1.30
CA ALA A 163 -2.13 -18.46 -1.82
C ALA A 163 -2.23 -18.51 -3.35
N GLU A 164 -2.91 -17.53 -3.94
CA GLU A 164 -3.13 -17.38 -5.37
C GLU A 164 -2.95 -15.92 -5.78
N GLU A 165 -2.55 -15.68 -7.04
CA GLU A 165 -2.45 -14.32 -7.56
C GLU A 165 -3.86 -13.77 -7.84
N PRO A 166 -4.16 -12.51 -7.44
CA PRO A 166 -5.48 -11.93 -7.64
C PRO A 166 -5.76 -11.63 -9.12
N VAL A 167 -6.97 -11.92 -9.57
CA VAL A 167 -7.43 -11.58 -10.92
C VAL A 167 -8.02 -10.16 -10.94
N CYS A 168 -7.59 -9.34 -11.89
CA CYS A 168 -8.03 -7.95 -11.99
C CYS A 168 -9.47 -7.83 -12.53
N ALA A 169 -10.40 -7.38 -11.68
CA ALA A 169 -11.80 -7.15 -12.05
C ALA A 169 -12.07 -5.84 -12.83
N VAL A 170 -11.06 -5.00 -13.08
CA VAL A 170 -11.24 -3.66 -13.69
C VAL A 170 -10.36 -3.42 -14.94
N SER A 171 -9.85 -4.50 -15.54
CA SER A 171 -9.00 -4.42 -16.74
C SER A 171 -9.69 -3.67 -17.88
N GLU A 172 -10.97 -3.96 -18.13
CA GLU A 172 -11.78 -3.34 -19.19
C GLU A 172 -12.03 -1.84 -18.97
N ALA A 173 -12.05 -1.39 -17.72
CA ALA A 173 -12.27 0.02 -17.37
C ALA A 173 -10.99 0.88 -17.48
N ASN A 174 -9.81 0.25 -17.63
CA ASN A 174 -8.55 0.96 -17.75
C ASN A 174 -8.16 1.17 -19.21
N ALA A 175 -8.31 2.40 -19.72
CA ALA A 175 -7.87 2.75 -21.08
C ALA A 175 -6.34 2.59 -21.30
N ALA A 176 -5.55 2.47 -20.24
CA ALA A 176 -4.10 2.20 -20.29
C ALA A 176 -3.75 0.75 -19.88
N CYS A 177 -4.74 -0.17 -19.88
CA CYS A 177 -4.50 -1.58 -19.60
C CYS A 177 -3.52 -2.18 -20.62
N ILE A 178 -2.65 -3.09 -20.16
CA ILE A 178 -1.70 -3.82 -21.02
C ILE A 178 -2.16 -5.25 -21.34
N GLY A 179 -3.40 -5.60 -20.99
CA GLY A 179 -3.99 -6.92 -21.29
C GLY A 179 -3.19 -8.07 -20.68
N GLU A 180 -3.01 -9.13 -21.47
CA GLU A 180 -2.31 -10.37 -21.14
C GLU A 180 -0.85 -10.17 -20.66
N ALA A 181 -0.23 -9.01 -20.95
CA ALA A 181 1.10 -8.69 -20.42
C ALA A 181 1.09 -8.34 -18.92
N CYS A 182 -0.08 -8.12 -18.32
CA CYS A 182 -0.23 -7.88 -16.89
C CYS A 182 -0.31 -9.22 -16.14
N PRO A 183 0.48 -9.44 -15.07
CA PRO A 183 0.43 -10.69 -14.29
C PRO A 183 -0.91 -10.89 -13.55
N TYR A 184 -1.76 -9.87 -13.49
CA TYR A 184 -3.08 -9.91 -12.87
C TYR A 184 -4.22 -9.93 -13.90
N HIS A 185 -3.93 -10.17 -15.19
CA HIS A 185 -4.96 -10.31 -16.21
C HIS A 185 -5.69 -11.66 -16.05
N GLY A 186 -7.01 -11.65 -16.24
CA GLY A 186 -7.86 -12.84 -16.21
C GLY A 186 -8.12 -13.46 -17.57
#